data_AF-A0AAP0BCU7-F1
#
_entry.id   AF-A0AAP0BCU7-F1
#
_cell.length_a   1.000
_cell.length_b   1.000
_cell.length_c   1.000
_cell.angle_alpha   90.00
_cell.angle_beta   90.00
_cell.angle_gamma   90.00
#
_symmetry.space_group_name_H-M   'P 1'
#
loop_
_entity.id
_entity.type
_entity.pdbx_description
1 polymer ?
#
loop_
_entity_poly.entity_id
_entity_poly.type
_entity_poly.pdbx_seq_one_letter_code
_entity_poly.pdbx_strand_id
1 'polypeptide(L)'
;MKPILKRIISEEESAFVSGRLLSDNCILAQELLHRMHSTESKTGYMEVKIDMEKYFDRMQWSFFKRALAAFSFPTEWINLILECIFYPRFGLLINGAIAK
;
A
#
# COMPACT_ATOMS: atom_id res chain seq x y z
N MET A 1 1.52 -14.52 4.47
CA MET A 1 1.89 -13.19 3.91
C MET A 1 2.25 -12.16 4.99
N LYS A 2 1.38 -11.87 5.98
CA LYS A 2 1.61 -10.83 7.01
C LYS A 2 3.02 -10.80 7.64
N PRO A 3 3.65 -11.92 8.03
CA PRO A 3 5.00 -11.87 8.61
C PRO A 3 6.08 -11.41 7.62
N ILE A 4 5.94 -11.75 6.34
CA ILE A 4 6.88 -11.39 5.27
C ILE A 4 6.74 -9.90 4.93
N LEU A 5 5.50 -9.37 4.95
CA LEU A 5 5.25 -7.96 4.66
C LEU A 5 6.00 -7.01 5.60
N LYS A 6 6.20 -7.38 6.88
CA LYS A 6 7.00 -6.59 7.82
C LYS A 6 8.47 -6.40 7.40
N ARG A 7 9.01 -7.29 6.56
CA ARG A 7 10.38 -7.20 6.03
C ARG A 7 10.48 -6.41 4.73
N ILE A 8 9.35 -6.21 4.06
CA ILE A 8 9.29 -5.58 2.72
C ILE A 8 8.79 -4.14 2.83
N ILE A 9 7.85 -3.88 3.73
CA ILE A 9 7.25 -2.57 3.96
C ILE A 9 8.14 -1.78 4.91
N SER A 10 8.47 -0.54 4.55
CA SER A 10 9.31 0.35 5.36
C SER A 10 8.62 0.74 6.67
N GLU A 11 9.35 1.34 7.62
CA GLU A 11 8.78 1.71 8.92
C GLU A 11 7.82 2.90 8.83
N GLU A 12 8.06 3.77 7.86
CA GLU A 12 7.32 5.01 7.59
C GLU A 12 5.94 4.74 6.96
N GLU A 13 5.72 3.54 6.41
CA GLU A 13 4.43 3.15 5.82
C GLU A 13 3.43 2.74 6.91
N SER A 14 2.61 3.68 7.37
CA SER A 14 1.56 3.39 8.37
C SER A 14 0.28 2.81 7.79
N ALA A 15 -0.02 3.06 6.51
CA ALA A 15 -1.28 2.66 5.90
C ALA A 15 -1.36 1.14 5.69
N PHE A 16 -2.52 0.55 6.01
CA PHE A 16 -2.81 -0.89 5.81
C PHE A 16 -1.87 -1.86 6.56
N VAL A 17 -1.06 -1.40 7.50
CA VAL A 17 -0.19 -2.24 8.34
C VAL A 17 -0.79 -2.37 9.73
N SER A 18 -1.01 -3.62 10.16
CA SER A 18 -1.55 -3.89 11.51
C SER A 18 -0.58 -3.40 12.59
N GLY A 19 -1.10 -2.57 13.50
CA GLY A 19 -0.33 -1.97 14.60
C GLY A 19 0.30 -0.62 14.29
N ARG A 20 0.10 -0.06 13.08
CA ARG A 20 0.45 1.31 12.73
C ARG A 20 -0.82 2.14 12.55
N LEU A 21 -0.80 3.40 12.97
CA LEU A 21 -1.98 4.26 12.94
C LEU A 21 -1.83 5.32 11.85
N LEU A 22 -2.94 5.68 11.21
CA LEU A 22 -2.95 6.76 10.23
C LEU A 22 -2.49 8.10 10.83
N SER A 23 -2.72 8.29 12.13
CA SER A 23 -2.23 9.46 12.89
C SER A 23 -0.72 9.60 12.87
N ASP A 24 0.03 8.50 12.73
CA ASP A 24 1.50 8.52 12.72
C ASP A 24 2.00 9.32 11.51
N ASN A 25 1.36 9.18 10.34
CA ASN A 25 1.68 9.98 9.15
C ASN A 25 1.35 11.46 9.35
N CYS A 26 0.27 11.79 10.06
CA CYS A 26 -0.08 13.19 10.35
C CYS A 26 0.98 13.85 11.25
N ILE A 27 1.45 13.12 12.26
CA ILE A 27 2.52 13.59 13.16
C ILE A 27 3.82 13.78 12.37
N LEU A 28 4.18 12.81 11.53
CA LEU A 28 5.39 12.87 10.71
C LEU A 28 5.38 14.07 9.75
N ALA A 29 4.24 14.32 9.08
CA ALA A 29 4.05 15.49 8.22
C ALA A 29 4.15 16.80 9.01
N GLN A 30 3.54 16.88 10.19
CA GLN A 30 3.61 18.06 11.05
C GLN A 30 5.04 18.34 11.51
N GLU A 31 5.82 17.31 11.83
CA GLU A 31 7.23 17.45 12.21
C GLU A 31 8.09 17.90 11.03
N LEU A 32 7.88 17.36 9.83
CA LEU A 32 8.55 17.81 8.62
C LEU A 32 8.27 19.30 8.36
N LEU A 33 7.00 19.71 8.37
CA LEU A 33 6.60 21.10 8.20
C LEU A 33 7.21 22.02 9.27
N HIS A 34 7.21 21.58 10.53
CA HIS A 34 7.79 22.35 11.63
C HIS A 34 9.30 22.55 11.45
N ARG A 35 10.05 21.51 11.07
CA ARG A 35 11.49 21.60 10.78
C ARG A 35 11.77 22.52 9.61
N MET A 36 10.94 22.47 8.57
CA MET A 36 11.06 23.37 7.42
C MET A 36 10.76 24.82 7.79
N HIS A 37 9.82 25.07 8.70
CA HIS A 37 9.50 26.42 9.17
C HIS A 37 10.54 27.02 10.13
N SER A 38 11.16 26.18 10.96
CA SER A 38 12.09 26.61 12.03
C SER A 38 13.55 26.66 11.59
N THR A 39 13.87 26.20 10.37
CA THR A 39 15.24 26.14 9.88
C THR A 39 15.74 27.49 9.36
N GLU A 40 16.97 27.86 9.72
CA GLU A 40 17.71 29.01 9.15
C GLU A 40 18.51 28.63 7.89
N SER A 41 18.23 27.45 7.31
CA SER A 41 18.97 26.95 6.15
C SER A 41 18.86 27.89 4.95
N LYS A 42 20.01 28.36 4.46
CA LYS A 42 20.11 29.24 3.28
C LYS A 42 19.68 28.56 1.97
N THR A 43 19.68 27.22 1.93
CA THR A 43 19.28 26.46 0.74
C THR A 43 17.78 26.19 0.67
N GLY A 44 17.03 26.46 1.75
CA GLY A 44 15.60 26.15 1.86
C GLY A 44 15.33 24.64 1.92
N TYR A 45 14.10 24.28 2.30
CA TYR A 45 13.58 22.91 2.22
C TYR A 45 12.30 22.91 1.40
N MET A 46 11.97 21.76 0.79
CA MET A 46 10.75 21.56 0.02
C MET A 46 10.11 20.22 0.40
N GLU A 47 8.82 20.24 0.69
CA GLU A 47 8.01 19.05 0.85
C GLU A 47 7.33 18.71 -0.48
N VAL A 48 7.35 17.44 -0.86
CA VAL A 48 6.68 16.95 -2.06
C VAL A 48 5.65 15.93 -1.64
N LYS A 49 4.37 16.27 -1.82
CA LYS A 49 3.26 15.34 -1.65
C LYS A 49 2.88 14.75 -3.00
N ILE A 50 2.95 13.43 -3.11
CA ILE A 50 2.53 12.68 -4.30
C ILE A 50 1.26 11.91 -3.93
N ASP A 51 0.17 12.18 -4.64
CA ASP A 51 -1.09 11.46 -4.50
C ASP A 51 -1.39 10.66 -5.76
N MET A 52 -1.77 9.39 -5.60
CA MET A 52 -2.04 8.48 -6.70
C MET A 52 -3.54 8.32 -6.90
N GLU A 53 -4.06 8.92 -7.96
CA GLU A 53 -5.48 8.79 -8.30
C GLU A 53 -5.83 7.33 -8.60
N LYS A 54 -6.80 6.77 -7.86
CA LYS A 54 -7.32 5.41 -8.08
C LYS A 54 -6.21 4.38 -8.30
N TYR A 55 -5.25 4.35 -7.37
CA TYR A 55 -4.03 3.57 -7.51
C TYR A 55 -4.24 2.10 -7.86
N PHE A 56 -5.32 1.46 -7.39
CA PHE A 56 -5.66 0.08 -7.78
C PHE A 56 -6.21 -0.04 -9.20
N ASP A 57 -6.97 0.95 -9.70
CA ASP A 57 -7.53 0.93 -11.05
C ASP A 57 -6.47 1.24 -12.11
N ARG A 58 -5.48 2.07 -11.75
CA ARG A 58 -4.41 2.51 -12.66
C ARG A 58 -3.14 1.66 -12.59
N MET A 59 -3.05 0.73 -11.65
CA MET A 59 -1.86 -0.11 -11.49
C MET A 59 -1.65 -1.02 -12.71
N GLN A 60 -0.43 -1.04 -13.23
CA GLN A 60 -0.05 -2.05 -14.22
C GLN A 60 0.20 -3.40 -13.52
N TRP A 61 -0.73 -4.33 -13.64
CA TRP A 61 -0.63 -5.65 -13.02
C TRP A 61 0.60 -6.46 -13.49
N SER A 62 1.12 -6.18 -14.69
CA SER A 62 2.38 -6.77 -15.17
C SER A 62 3.58 -6.32 -14.34
N PHE A 63 3.59 -5.05 -13.90
CA PHE A 63 4.59 -4.54 -12.97
C PHE A 63 4.42 -5.18 -11.59
N PHE A 64 3.19 -5.27 -11.08
CA PHE A 64 2.90 -5.92 -9.80
C PHE A 64 3.39 -7.38 -9.75
N LYS A 65 3.13 -8.16 -10.82
CA LYS A 65 3.66 -9.52 -10.98
C LYS A 65 5.20 -9.55 -10.90
N ARG A 66 5.88 -8.65 -11.63
CA ARG A 66 7.35 -8.56 -11.62
C ARG A 66 7.89 -8.15 -10.24
N ALA A 67 7.22 -7.24 -9.54
CA ALA A 67 7.59 -6.81 -8.20
C ALA A 67 7.52 -7.97 -7.20
N LEU A 68 6.43 -8.73 -7.20
CA LEU A 68 6.30 -9.93 -6.35
C LEU A 68 7.38 -10.97 -6.66
N ALA A 69 7.69 -11.19 -7.94
CA ALA A 69 8.78 -12.08 -8.34
C ALA A 69 10.15 -11.57 -7.86
N ALA A 70 10.40 -10.27 -7.91
CA ALA A 70 11.62 -9.66 -7.40
C ALA A 70 11.78 -9.82 -5.87
N PHE A 71 10.66 -9.78 -5.13
CA PHE A 71 10.63 -10.13 -3.71
C PHE A 71 10.67 -11.65 -3.43
N SER A 72 10.92 -12.46 -4.45
CA SER A 72 11.05 -13.93 -4.35
C SER A 72 9.79 -14.63 -3.84
N PHE A 73 8.60 -14.10 -4.17
CA PHE A 73 7.36 -14.84 -3.91
C PHE A 73 7.28 -16.07 -4.82
N PRO A 74 6.83 -17.24 -4.31
CA PRO A 74 6.63 -18.44 -5.13
C PRO A 74 5.66 -18.18 -6.28
N THR A 75 5.90 -18.78 -7.44
CA THR A 75 5.10 -18.52 -8.65
C THR A 75 3.64 -18.92 -8.46
N GLU A 76 3.38 -20.01 -7.77
CA GLU A 76 2.05 -20.49 -7.40
C GLU A 76 1.31 -19.44 -6.55
N TRP A 77 2.02 -18.83 -5.59
CA TRP A 77 1.48 -17.75 -4.76
C TRP A 77 1.14 -16.50 -5.56
N ILE A 78 2.02 -16.11 -6.49
CA ILE A 78 1.77 -14.97 -7.37
C ILE A 78 0.53 -15.23 -8.24
N ASN A 79 0.38 -16.44 -8.78
CA ASN A 79 -0.78 -16.81 -9.59
C ASN A 79 -2.08 -16.73 -8.79
N LEU A 80 -2.10 -17.22 -7.54
CA LEU A 80 -3.27 -17.09 -6.66
C LEU A 80 -3.69 -15.63 -6.44
N ILE A 81 -2.72 -14.72 -6.23
CA ILE A 81 -3.01 -13.30 -6.06
C ILE A 81 -3.59 -12.71 -7.35
N LEU A 82 -3.02 -13.04 -8.51
CA LEU A 82 -3.51 -12.57 -9.81
C LEU A 82 -4.90 -13.12 -10.13
N GLU A 83 -5.20 -14.35 -9.74
CA GLU A 83 -6.55 -14.91 -9.87
C GLU A 83 -7.57 -14.10 -9.06
N CYS A 84 -7.24 -13.71 -7.82
CA CYS A 84 -8.11 -12.85 -7.02
C CYS A 84 -8.32 -11.46 -7.64
N ILE A 85 -7.33 -10.92 -8.35
CA ILE A 85 -7.40 -9.59 -8.99
C ILE A 85 -8.23 -9.65 -10.27
N PHE A 86 -7.99 -10.64 -11.14
CA PHE A 86 -8.59 -10.69 -12.48
C PHE A 86 -9.90 -11.46 -12.54
N TYR A 87 -10.11 -12.42 -11.64
CA TYR A 87 -11.27 -13.31 -11.66
C TYR A 87 -11.99 -13.31 -10.31
N PRO A 88 -12.44 -12.12 -9.83
CA PRO A 88 -13.21 -12.05 -8.60
C PRO A 88 -14.51 -12.85 -8.77
N ARG A 89 -14.80 -13.72 -7.80
CA ARG A 89 -16.05 -14.48 -7.75
C ARG A 89 -16.97 -13.81 -6.74
N PHE A 90 -18.17 -13.45 -7.19
CA PHE A 90 -19.21 -12.88 -6.36
C PHE A 90 -20.31 -13.90 -6.14
N GLY A 91 -20.78 -14.02 -4.89
CA GLY A 91 -21.97 -14.78 -4.55
C GLY A 91 -22.94 -13.87 -3.82
N LEU A 92 -24.21 -13.89 -4.22
CA LEU A 92 -25.26 -13.14 -3.53
C LEU A 92 -25.90 -14.05 -2.49
N LEU A 93 -25.98 -13.59 -1.24
CA LEU A 93 -26.69 -14.31 -0.18
C LEU A 93 -28.11 -13.73 -0.05
N ILE A 94 -29.12 -14.49 -0.45
CA ILE A 94 -30.54 -14.11 -0.33
C ILE A 94 -31.19 -15.03 0.69
N ASN A 95 -31.69 -14.44 1.78
CA ASN A 95 -32.33 -15.17 2.89
C ASN A 95 -31.49 -16.33 3.45
N GLY A 96 -30.16 -16.15 3.50
CA GLY A 96 -29.22 -17.16 4.01
C GLY A 96 -28.84 -18.26 3.00
N ALA A 97 -29.36 -18.22 1.78
CA ALA A 97 -28.96 -19.12 0.69
C ALA A 97 -28.17 -18.36 -0.39
N ILE A 98 -27.17 -19.02 -0.98
CA ILE A 98 -26.48 -18.46 -2.15
C ILE A 98 -27.48 -18.47 -3.31
N ALA A 99 -27.77 -17.28 -3.86
CA ALA A 99 -28.57 -17.13 -5.06
C ALA A 99 -27.82 -17.80 -6.22
N LYS A 100 -28.51 -18.71 -6.91
CA LYS A 100 -27.99 -19.40 -8.10
C LYS A 100 -27.88 -18.44 -9.28
#